data_AF-A0A7V9H3I8-F1
#
_entry.id   AF-A0A7V9H3I8-F1
#
_cell.length_a   1.000
_cell.length_b   1.000
_cell.length_c   1.000
_cell.angle_alpha   90.00
_cell.angle_beta   90.00
_cell.angle_gamma   90.00
#
_symmetry.space_group_name_H-M   'P 1'
#
loop_
_entity.id
_entity.type
_entity.pdbx_description
1 polymer ?
#
loop_
_entity_poly.entity_id
_entity_poly.type
_entity_poly.pdbx_seq_one_letter_code
_entity_poly.pdbx_strand_id
1 'polypeptide(L)'
;MQRNEEADRAEQNGDPQRAIDLYEKSVAEGFVGSHPYERLASIYERRHDHTGALRACEAFLRLAASGTLPQGAQRRADRKTPEMRARAERYRNPA
;
A
#
# COMPACT_ATOMS: atom_id res chain seq x y z
N MET A 1 -10.36 0.44 10.59
CA MET A 1 -9.37 1.51 10.81
C MET A 1 -8.36 1.12 11.87
N GLN A 2 -8.78 0.57 13.01
CA GLN A 2 -7.92 0.17 14.14
C GLN A 2 -6.60 -0.55 13.78
N ARG A 3 -6.61 -1.45 12.78
CA ARG A 3 -5.40 -2.17 12.37
C ARG A 3 -4.33 -1.29 11.74
N ASN A 4 -4.73 -0.36 10.88
CA ASN A 4 -3.77 0.53 10.22
C ASN A 4 -3.24 1.57 11.23
N GLU A 5 -4.08 2.00 12.16
CA GLU A 5 -3.65 2.86 13.28
C GLU A 5 -2.66 2.12 14.21
N GLU A 6 -2.87 0.82 14.43
CA GLU A 6 -1.89 -0.03 15.14
C GLU A 6 -0.59 -0.18 14.36
N ALA A 7 -0.66 -0.37 13.05
CA ALA A 7 0.51 -0.44 12.18
C ALA A 7 1.31 0.87 12.20
N ASP A 8 0.62 2.02 12.13
CA ASP A 8 1.24 3.34 12.25
C ASP A 8 1.95 3.50 13.60
N ARG A 9 1.37 3.00 14.70
CA ARG A 9 2.01 3.02 16.04
C ARG A 9 3.22 2.08 16.09
N ALA A 10 3.13 0.90 15.49
CA ALA A 10 4.25 -0.03 15.40
C ALA A 10 5.43 0.59 14.63
N GLU A 11 5.17 1.26 13.49
CA GLU A 11 6.21 2.01 12.77
C GLU A 11 6.86 3.09 13.65
N GLN A 12 6.05 3.88 14.36
CA GLN A 12 6.52 4.97 15.23
C GLN A 12 7.33 4.47 16.43
N ASN A 13 6.99 3.29 16.94
CA ASN A 13 7.68 2.66 18.07
C ASN A 13 8.95 1.90 17.66
N GLY A 14 9.35 1.96 16.38
CA GLY A 14 10.54 1.28 15.89
C GLY A 14 10.37 -0.23 15.64
N ASP A 15 9.12 -0.70 15.47
CA ASP A 15 8.78 -2.07 15.11
C ASP A 15 8.21 -2.14 13.67
N PRO A 16 9.06 -1.95 12.64
CA PRO A 16 8.63 -1.97 11.26
C PRO A 16 8.15 -3.35 10.81
N GLN A 17 8.58 -4.44 11.46
CA GLN A 17 8.16 -5.79 11.09
C GLN A 17 6.70 -6.02 11.47
N ARG A 18 6.31 -5.67 12.71
CA ARG A 18 4.90 -5.71 13.11
C ARG A 18 4.03 -4.81 12.26
N ALA A 19 4.52 -3.62 11.88
CA ALA A 19 3.80 -2.75 10.98
C ALA A 19 3.55 -3.40 9.61
N ILE A 20 4.57 -4.05 9.03
CA ILE A 20 4.45 -4.81 7.78
C ILE A 20 3.35 -5.86 7.91
N ASP A 21 3.39 -6.71 8.93
CA ASP A 21 2.42 -7.82 9.09
C ASP A 21 0.97 -7.28 9.16
N LEU A 22 0.78 -6.17 9.87
CA LEU A 22 -0.53 -5.51 10.00
C LEU A 22 -0.99 -4.89 8.67
N TYR A 23 -0.11 -4.23 7.93
CA TYR A 23 -0.43 -3.66 6.62
C TYR A 23 -0.67 -4.73 5.57
N GLU A 24 0.15 -5.78 5.51
CA GLU A 24 -0.04 -6.91 4.60
C GLU A 24 -1.41 -7.56 4.81
N LYS A 25 -1.82 -7.74 6.07
CA LYS A 25 -3.15 -8.26 6.37
C LYS A 25 -4.26 -7.33 5.88
N SER A 26 -4.11 -6.01 6.08
CA SER A 26 -5.06 -5.02 5.53
C SER A 26 -5.11 -5.03 4.01
N VAL A 27 -3.98 -5.18 3.34
CA VAL A 27 -3.88 -5.28 1.87
C VAL A 27 -4.55 -6.56 1.36
N ALA A 28 -4.29 -7.70 2.02
CA ALA A 28 -4.88 -8.99 1.66
C ALA A 28 -6.42 -8.99 1.80
N GLU A 29 -6.96 -8.27 2.78
CA GLU A 29 -8.40 -8.08 2.97
C GLU A 29 -9.00 -7.01 2.03
N GLY A 30 -8.20 -6.39 1.16
CA GLY A 30 -8.68 -5.40 0.19
C GLY A 30 -9.08 -4.07 0.83
N PHE A 31 -8.32 -3.61 1.83
CA PHE A 31 -8.64 -2.37 2.58
C PHE A 31 -8.99 -1.21 1.64
N VAL A 32 -10.14 -0.59 1.90
CA VAL A 32 -10.67 0.51 1.11
C VAL A 32 -9.96 1.81 1.49
N GLY A 33 -8.88 2.09 0.78
CA GLY A 33 -8.06 3.30 0.93
C GLY A 33 -6.62 3.05 0.50
N SER A 34 -5.85 4.11 0.25
CA SER A 34 -4.47 4.00 -0.26
C SER A 34 -3.42 3.81 0.85
N HIS A 35 -3.73 4.25 2.08
CA HIS A 35 -2.78 4.31 3.20
C HIS A 35 -1.94 3.03 3.43
N PRO A 36 -2.52 1.83 3.65
CA PRO A 36 -1.70 0.65 3.93
C PRO A 36 -0.79 0.28 2.75
N TYR A 37 -1.24 0.50 1.51
CA TYR A 37 -0.44 0.22 0.31
C TYR A 37 0.73 1.21 0.18
N GLU A 38 0.49 2.49 0.43
CA GLU A 38 1.51 3.54 0.40
C GLU A 38 2.56 3.35 1.49
N ARG A 39 2.13 3.01 2.72
CA ARG A 39 3.03 2.74 3.84
C ARG A 39 3.86 1.48 3.60
N LEU A 40 3.23 0.39 3.19
CA LEU A 40 3.90 -0.88 2.89
C LEU A 40 4.97 -0.69 1.79
N ALA A 41 4.63 0.01 0.70
CA ALA A 41 5.62 0.33 -0.35
C ALA A 41 6.80 1.15 0.19
N SER A 42 6.55 2.10 1.11
CA SER A 42 7.60 2.94 1.69
C SER A 42 8.50 2.17 2.65
N ILE A 43 7.93 1.25 3.44
CA ILE A 43 8.72 0.38 4.32
C ILE A 43 9.63 -0.52 3.50
N TYR A 44 9.09 -1.18 2.46
CA TYR A 44 9.90 -2.05 1.60
C TYR A 44 10.97 -1.30 0.83
N GLU A 45 10.67 -0.10 0.31
CA GLU A 45 11.65 0.77 -0.34
C GLU A 45 12.81 1.12 0.59
N ARG A 46 12.54 1.50 1.86
CA ARG A 46 13.58 1.75 2.87
C ARG A 46 14.42 0.52 3.19
N ARG A 47 13.90 -0.69 2.95
CA ARG A 47 14.61 -1.97 3.11
C ARG A 47 15.30 -2.43 1.82
N HIS A 48 15.30 -1.62 0.76
CA HIS A 48 15.76 -1.98 -0.59
C HIS A 48 15.02 -3.18 -1.21
N ASP A 49 13.84 -3.53 -0.69
CA ASP A 49 12.98 -4.56 -1.26
C ASP A 49 12.06 -3.94 -2.32
N HIS A 50 12.61 -3.68 -3.50
CA HIS A 50 11.84 -3.14 -4.62
C HIS A 50 10.73 -4.10 -5.08
N THR A 51 10.89 -5.41 -4.88
CA THR A 51 9.87 -6.40 -5.24
C THR A 51 8.66 -6.29 -4.33
N GLY A 52 8.87 -6.20 -3.01
CA GLY A 52 7.81 -5.97 -2.03
C GLY A 52 7.11 -4.64 -2.28
N ALA A 53 7.87 -3.59 -2.56
CA ALA A 53 7.32 -2.27 -2.85
C ALA A 53 6.46 -2.26 -4.13
N LEU A 54 6.91 -2.92 -5.19
CA LEU A 54 6.14 -3.12 -6.42
C LEU A 54 4.83 -3.87 -6.15
N ARG A 55 4.89 -4.98 -5.42
CA ARG A 55 3.71 -5.79 -5.08
C ARG A 55 2.65 -4.99 -4.33
N ALA A 56 3.06 -4.13 -3.41
CA ALA A 56 2.16 -3.24 -2.69
C ALA A 56 1.44 -2.26 -3.64
N CYS A 57 2.19 -1.63 -4.56
CA CYS A 57 1.61 -0.74 -5.56
C CYS A 57 0.65 -1.47 -6.51
N GLU A 58 1.04 -2.64 -7.01
CA GLU A 58 0.19 -3.46 -7.90
C GLU A 58 -1.06 -3.98 -7.20
N ALA A 59 -1.01 -4.28 -5.90
CA ALA A 59 -2.20 -4.65 -5.12
C ALA A 59 -3.23 -3.52 -5.08
N PHE A 60 -2.79 -2.27 -4.87
CA PHE A 60 -3.68 -1.10 -4.92
C PHE A 60 -4.27 -0.90 -6.31
N LEU A 61 -3.46 -1.01 -7.37
CA LEU A 61 -3.94 -0.84 -8.74
C LEU A 61 -4.98 -1.90 -9.12
N ARG A 62 -4.80 -3.15 -8.65
CA ARG A 62 -5.80 -4.21 -8.82
C ARG A 62 -7.09 -3.92 -8.06
N LEU A 63 -7.01 -3.40 -6.83
CA LEU A 63 -8.18 -2.99 -6.08
C LEU A 63 -8.93 -1.83 -6.77
N ALA A 64 -8.21 -0.83 -7.27
CA ALA A 64 -8.80 0.30 -8.00
C ALA A 64 -9.48 -0.16 -9.31
N ALA A 65 -8.93 -1.18 -9.96
CA ALA A 65 -9.47 -1.75 -11.19
C ALA A 65 -10.56 -2.82 -10.97
N SER A 66 -10.79 -3.29 -9.75
CA SER A 66 -11.68 -4.43 -9.49
C SER A 66 -13.16 -4.11 -9.72
N GLY A 67 -13.54 -2.83 -9.72
CA GLY A 67 -14.95 -2.40 -9.78
C GLY A 67 -15.76 -2.74 -8.52
N THR A 68 -15.13 -3.25 -7.46
CA THR A 68 -15.81 -3.67 -6.22
C THR A 68 -15.88 -2.55 -5.18
N LEU A 69 -15.26 -1.40 -5.43
CA LEU A 69 -15.22 -0.28 -4.50
C LEU A 69 -16.53 0.52 -4.53
N PRO A 70 -17.04 0.98 -3.37
CA PRO A 70 -18.12 1.97 -3.33
C PRO A 70 -17.74 3.25 -4.09
N GLN A 71 -18.70 3.93 -4.73
CA GLN A 71 -18.43 5.09 -5.61
C GLN A 71 -17.55 6.18 -4.96
N GLY A 72 -17.78 6.49 -3.68
CA GLY A 72 -16.99 7.47 -2.94
C GLY A 72 -15.54 7.03 -2.69
N ALA A 73 -15.30 5.73 -2.56
CA ALA A 73 -13.97 5.15 -2.43
C ALA A 73 -13.27 5.02 -3.79
N GLN A 74 -14.00 4.61 -4.84
CA GLN A 74 -13.50 4.53 -6.21
C GLN A 74 -12.91 5.88 -6.65
N ARG A 75 -13.65 6.98 -6.49
CA ARG A 75 -13.15 8.33 -6.84
C ARG A 75 -11.83 8.68 -6.14
N ARG A 76 -11.64 8.23 -4.90
CA ARG A 76 -10.38 8.47 -4.16
C ARG A 76 -9.26 7.57 -4.69
N ALA A 77 -9.58 6.31 -5.00
CA ALA A 77 -8.65 5.37 -5.60
C ALA A 77 -8.19 5.86 -6.99
N ASP A 78 -9.10 6.35 -7.82
CA ASP A 78 -8.81 6.90 -9.15
C ASP A 78 -7.85 8.09 -9.06
N ARG A 79 -8.03 8.99 -8.10
CA ARG A 79 -7.12 10.12 -7.86
C ARG A 79 -5.70 9.68 -7.49
N LYS A 80 -5.55 8.55 -6.78
CA LYS A 80 -4.24 8.02 -6.37
C LYS A 80 -3.61 7.06 -7.39
N THR A 81 -4.39 6.55 -8.32
CA THR A 81 -3.93 5.60 -9.35
C THR A 81 -2.73 6.09 -10.15
N PRO A 82 -2.64 7.37 -10.60
CA PRO A 82 -1.48 7.87 -11.34
C PRO A 82 -0.18 7.81 -10.54
N GLU A 83 -0.23 8.23 -9.27
CA GLU A 83 0.94 8.20 -8.38
C GLU A 83 1.38 6.77 -8.11
N MET A 84 0.43 5.88 -7.78
CA MET A 84 0.75 4.47 -7.50
C MET A 84 1.33 3.77 -8.73
N ARG A 85 0.87 4.12 -9.94
CA ARG A 85 1.42 3.63 -11.20
C ARG A 85 2.85 4.11 -11.42
N ALA A 86 3.12 5.40 -11.26
CA ALA A 86 4.46 5.95 -11.39
C ALA A 86 5.44 5.30 -10.39
N ARG A 87 4.96 5.05 -9.16
CA ARG A 87 5.74 4.36 -8.13
C ARG A 87 6.04 2.90 -8.51
N ALA A 88 5.06 2.16 -9.00
CA ALA A 88 5.25 0.79 -9.50
C ALA A 88 6.27 0.75 -10.66
N GLU A 89 6.20 1.68 -11.61
CA GLU A 89 7.13 1.75 -12.73
C GLU A 89 8.57 1.95 -12.29
N ARG A 90 8.80 2.84 -11.30
CA ARG A 90 10.11 3.05 -10.69
C ARG A 90 10.68 1.78 -10.05
N TYR A 91 9.84 0.96 -9.42
CA TYR A 91 10.30 -0.30 -8.81
C TYR A 91 10.47 -1.44 -9.81
N ARG A 92 9.83 -1.36 -10.97
CA ARG A 92 10.04 -2.34 -12.06
C ARG A 92 11.38 -2.14 -12.74
N ASN A 93 11.86 -0.90 -12.83
CA ASN A 93 13.15 -0.53 -13.38
C ASN A 93 13.94 0.29 -12.34
N PRO A 94 14.42 -0.34 -11.24
CA PRO A 94 15.27 0.35 -10.29
C PRO A 94 16.57 0.75 -11.00
N ALA A 95 16.93 2.03 -10.90
CA ALA A 95 18.13 2.61 -11.51
C ALA A 95 19.41 2.07 -10.90
#